data_AF-A0A812YR35-F1
#
_entry.id   AF-A0A812YR35-F1
#
_cell.length_a   1.000
_cell.length_b   1.000
_cell.length_c   1.000
_cell.angle_alpha   90.00
_cell.angle_beta   90.00
_cell.angle_gamma   90.00
#
_symmetry.space_group_name_H-M   'P 1'
#
loop_
_entity.id
_entity.type
_entity.pdbx_description
1 polymer ?
#
loop_
_entity_poly.entity_id
_entity_poly.type
_entity_poly.pdbx_seq_one_letter_code
_entity_poly.pdbx_strand_id
1 'polypeptide(L)'
;VNSSDDWAQFNVSRWMCYYAKKWDPDFVVNLGDNFYWGGVNVQCGAPMDKVADPGFQWSNIYEIMYKCDGLDGKQWLGVLGNHDYGGFMFTNGWDQVIAYTWSKLKFSTGRWLQPALYYKCPVKFNDFAMDFFFVDSNLFDANDYHDVSGHNICSGRGNSESVDVSND
;
A
#
# COMPACT_ATOMS: atom_id res chain seq x y z
N VAL A 1 25.09 -3.64 -14.00
CA VAL A 1 24.19 -3.10 -12.96
C VAL A 1 24.56 -3.82 -11.67
N ASN A 2 25.23 -3.09 -10.78
CA ASN A 2 25.92 -3.58 -9.58
C ASN A 2 26.10 -2.42 -8.58
N SER A 3 25.19 -1.44 -8.58
CA SER A 3 25.21 -0.38 -7.57
C SER A 3 24.52 -0.85 -6.30
N SER A 4 24.79 -0.17 -5.18
CA SER A 4 24.00 -0.33 -3.95
C SER A 4 22.50 -0.15 -4.18
N ASP A 5 22.15 0.68 -5.16
CA ASP A 5 20.77 1.11 -5.42
C ASP A 5 19.96 0.00 -6.08
N ASP A 6 20.59 -0.76 -7.00
CA ASP A 6 19.97 -1.95 -7.62
C ASP A 6 19.59 -3.04 -6.57
N TRP A 7 20.25 -3.01 -5.40
CA TRP A 7 20.06 -3.96 -4.29
C TRP A 7 19.42 -3.34 -3.05
N ALA A 8 18.93 -2.10 -3.13
CA ALA A 8 18.49 -1.34 -1.96
C ALA A 8 17.42 -2.09 -1.13
N GLN A 9 16.39 -2.62 -1.80
CA GLN A 9 15.31 -3.34 -1.11
C GLN A 9 15.80 -4.63 -0.44
N PHE A 10 16.64 -5.42 -1.13
CA PHE A 10 17.24 -6.63 -0.56
C PHE A 10 18.10 -6.30 0.67
N ASN A 11 18.87 -5.21 0.62
CA ASN A 11 19.70 -4.76 1.73
C ASN A 11 18.85 -4.32 2.93
N VAL A 12 17.78 -3.57 2.70
CA VAL A 12 16.83 -3.17 3.75
C VAL A 12 16.14 -4.40 4.36
N SER A 13 15.60 -5.30 3.54
CA SER A 13 14.99 -6.55 4.00
C SER A 13 15.96 -7.36 4.88
N ARG A 14 17.21 -7.53 4.45
CA ARG A 14 18.24 -8.25 5.21
C ARG A 14 18.43 -7.65 6.61
N TRP A 15 18.51 -6.33 6.72
CA TRP A 15 18.66 -5.66 8.01
C TRP A 15 17.39 -5.71 8.86
N MET A 16 16.21 -5.57 8.24
CA MET A 16 14.94 -5.77 8.94
C MET A 16 14.87 -7.18 9.55
N CYS A 17 15.21 -8.22 8.79
CA CYS A 17 15.28 -9.59 9.29
C CYS A 17 16.27 -9.78 10.44
N TYR A 18 17.47 -9.19 10.32
CA TYR A 18 18.48 -9.25 11.38
C TYR A 18 17.96 -8.66 12.69
N TYR A 19 17.35 -7.47 12.63
CA TYR A 19 16.84 -6.80 13.83
C TYR A 19 15.55 -7.43 14.36
N ALA A 20 14.67 -7.91 13.48
CA ALA A 20 13.45 -8.58 13.89
C ALA A 20 13.74 -9.86 14.66
N LYS A 21 14.73 -10.65 14.24
CA LYS A 21 15.20 -11.82 15.00
C LYS A 21 15.76 -11.45 16.38
N LYS A 22 16.38 -10.28 16.50
CA LYS A 22 17.02 -9.83 17.75
C LYS A 22 16.02 -9.23 18.74
N TRP A 23 15.02 -8.51 18.25
CA TRP A 23 14.16 -7.65 19.06
C TRP A 23 12.67 -8.03 19.03
N ASP A 24 12.28 -8.97 18.17
CA ASP A 24 10.92 -9.52 18.06
C ASP A 24 9.82 -8.45 18.06
N PRO A 25 9.74 -7.60 17.02
CA PRO A 25 8.77 -6.50 16.97
C PRO A 25 7.33 -7.02 16.98
N ASP A 26 6.38 -6.27 17.53
CA ASP A 26 4.96 -6.65 17.51
C ASP A 26 4.34 -6.52 16.11
N PHE A 27 4.73 -5.50 15.35
CA PHE A 27 4.24 -5.19 14.01
C PHE A 27 5.23 -4.27 13.26
N VAL A 28 4.99 -4.09 11.97
CA VAL A 28 5.70 -3.15 11.10
C VAL A 28 4.77 -1.97 10.78
N VAL A 29 5.28 -0.74 10.93
CA VAL A 29 4.62 0.46 10.43
C VAL A 29 5.21 0.79 9.06
N ASN A 30 4.38 0.75 8.03
CA ASN A 30 4.75 0.94 6.64
C ASN A 30 4.20 2.29 6.14
N LEU A 31 5.09 3.16 5.65
CA LEU A 31 4.84 4.60 5.49
C LEU A 31 4.44 5.02 4.07
N GLY A 32 4.02 4.07 3.23
CA GLY A 32 3.58 4.34 1.86
C GLY A 32 4.69 4.16 0.83
N ASP A 33 4.35 4.48 -0.42
CA ASP A 33 5.13 4.16 -1.62
C ASP A 33 5.52 2.67 -1.66
N ASN A 34 4.50 1.83 -1.47
CA ASN A 34 4.65 0.39 -1.27
C ASN A 34 5.24 -0.29 -2.50
N PHE A 35 4.88 0.19 -3.69
CA PHE A 35 5.36 -0.35 -4.96
C PHE A 35 5.89 0.76 -5.86
N TYR A 36 7.21 0.94 -5.87
CA TYR A 36 7.85 1.83 -6.83
C TYR A 36 7.88 1.22 -8.25
N TRP A 37 7.88 2.04 -9.29
CA TRP A 37 7.73 3.50 -9.33
C TRP A 37 6.29 3.99 -9.58
N GLY A 38 5.30 3.09 -9.57
CA GLY A 38 3.94 3.45 -9.97
C GLY A 38 2.88 2.50 -9.42
N GLY A 39 3.03 2.00 -8.21
CA GLY A 39 2.00 1.22 -7.55
C GLY A 39 1.86 -0.19 -8.12
N VAL A 40 0.75 -0.85 -7.80
CA VAL A 40 0.39 -2.14 -8.39
C VAL A 40 0.08 -1.92 -9.88
N ASN A 41 0.67 -2.72 -10.76
CA ASN A 41 0.65 -2.58 -12.22
C ASN A 41 -0.68 -3.01 -12.85
N VAL A 42 -1.77 -2.42 -12.36
CA VAL A 42 -3.12 -2.45 -12.89
C VAL A 42 -3.68 -1.04 -12.86
N GLN A 43 -4.61 -0.74 -13.76
CA GLN A 43 -5.34 0.51 -13.71
C GLN A 43 -6.18 0.56 -12.41
N CYS A 44 -6.22 1.72 -11.76
CA CYS A 44 -7.13 1.91 -10.62
C CYS A 44 -8.61 1.77 -11.03
N GLY A 45 -9.47 1.50 -10.05
CA GLY A 45 -10.84 1.06 -10.29
C GLY A 45 -10.91 -0.42 -10.68
N ALA A 46 -9.83 -1.18 -10.44
CA ALA A 46 -9.83 -2.62 -10.63
C ALA A 46 -10.70 -3.29 -9.55
N PRO A 47 -11.43 -4.38 -9.86
CA PRO A 47 -12.29 -5.03 -8.89
C PRO A 47 -11.54 -5.42 -7.60
N MET A 48 -11.98 -4.90 -6.45
CA MET A 48 -11.34 -5.15 -5.16
C MET A 48 -11.58 -6.57 -4.64
N ASP A 49 -12.59 -7.28 -5.15
CA ASP A 49 -12.84 -8.70 -4.85
C ASP A 49 -11.86 -9.64 -5.58
N LYS A 50 -11.04 -9.11 -6.49
CA LYS A 50 -10.08 -9.85 -7.30
C LYS A 50 -8.73 -9.15 -7.33
N VAL A 51 -7.95 -9.38 -6.28
CA VAL A 51 -6.62 -8.78 -6.18
C VAL A 51 -5.69 -9.32 -7.28
N ALA A 52 -5.08 -8.41 -8.04
CA ALA A 52 -4.12 -8.74 -9.08
C ALA A 52 -2.69 -8.82 -8.52
N ASP A 53 -1.87 -9.71 -9.10
CA ASP A 53 -0.42 -9.80 -8.82
C ASP A 53 0.42 -9.68 -10.12
N PRO A 54 0.28 -8.57 -10.87
CA PRO A 54 1.03 -8.37 -12.10
C PRO A 54 2.52 -8.30 -11.81
N GLY A 55 3.33 -9.04 -12.57
CA GLY A 55 4.78 -9.03 -12.39
C GLY A 55 5.25 -9.52 -11.01
N PHE A 56 4.42 -10.24 -10.25
CA PHE A 56 4.75 -10.79 -8.94
C PHE A 56 5.05 -9.73 -7.86
N GLN A 57 4.39 -8.57 -7.93
CA GLN A 57 4.58 -7.50 -6.94
C GLN A 57 4.22 -7.94 -5.52
N TRP A 58 3.07 -8.58 -5.32
CA TRP A 58 2.71 -9.08 -4.00
C TRP A 58 3.54 -10.29 -3.59
N SER A 59 3.68 -11.27 -4.50
CA SER A 59 4.37 -12.52 -4.16
C SER A 59 5.87 -12.33 -3.96
N ASN A 60 6.58 -11.68 -4.89
CA ASN A 60 8.04 -11.56 -4.83
C ASN A 60 8.50 -10.30 -4.09
N ILE A 61 7.90 -9.13 -4.36
CA ILE A 61 8.39 -7.83 -3.84
C ILE A 61 7.97 -7.63 -2.38
N TYR A 62 6.85 -8.21 -1.95
CA TYR A 62 6.37 -8.12 -0.57
C TYR A 62 6.48 -9.45 0.19
N GLU A 63 5.78 -10.50 -0.25
CA GLU A 63 5.63 -11.71 0.55
C GLU A 63 6.95 -12.46 0.73
N ILE A 64 7.67 -12.72 -0.37
CA ILE A 64 8.96 -13.42 -0.33
C ILE A 64 10.07 -12.51 0.19
N MET A 65 10.09 -11.23 -0.22
CA MET A 65 11.15 -10.28 0.15
C MET A 65 11.32 -10.14 1.66
N TYR A 66 10.22 -10.11 2.41
CA TYR A 66 10.24 -9.87 3.86
C TYR A 66 9.92 -11.13 4.68
N LYS A 67 10.14 -12.32 4.10
CA LYS A 67 9.96 -13.61 4.78
C LYS A 67 11.22 -14.01 5.55
N CYS A 68 11.17 -14.01 6.87
CA CYS A 68 12.26 -14.42 7.76
C CYS A 68 11.84 -14.54 9.23
N ASP A 69 12.68 -15.22 10.02
CA ASP A 69 12.56 -15.28 11.48
C ASP A 69 12.35 -13.89 12.09
N GLY A 70 11.27 -13.74 12.88
CA GLY A 70 10.93 -12.50 13.58
C GLY A 70 10.06 -11.51 12.80
N LEU A 71 9.95 -11.64 11.47
CA LEU A 71 8.97 -10.88 10.65
C LEU A 71 7.80 -11.74 10.17
N ASP A 72 8.00 -13.05 10.00
CA ASP A 72 6.94 -13.96 9.59
C ASP A 72 5.74 -13.88 10.55
N GLY A 73 4.57 -13.59 9.99
CA GLY A 73 3.31 -13.44 10.74
C GLY A 73 3.14 -12.09 11.47
N LYS A 74 4.12 -11.20 11.48
CA LYS A 74 3.96 -9.85 12.04
C LYS A 74 3.08 -9.01 11.12
N GLN A 75 2.11 -8.30 11.69
CA GLN A 75 1.22 -7.42 10.93
C GLN A 75 2.00 -6.23 10.34
N TRP A 76 1.66 -5.82 9.13
CA TRP A 76 2.17 -4.63 8.43
C TRP A 76 1.04 -3.62 8.33
N LEU A 77 1.17 -2.51 9.06
CA LEU A 77 0.20 -1.43 9.10
C LEU A 77 0.61 -0.39 8.06
N GLY A 78 -0.11 -0.34 6.93
CA GLY A 78 0.25 0.47 5.77
C GLY A 78 -0.54 1.78 5.62
N VAL A 79 0.00 2.68 4.80
CA VAL A 79 -0.68 3.82 4.15
C VAL A 79 -0.30 3.85 2.67
N LEU A 80 -0.99 4.69 1.89
CA LEU A 80 -0.62 4.98 0.51
C LEU A 80 0.38 6.15 0.47
N GLY A 81 1.37 6.05 -0.41
CA GLY A 81 2.15 7.18 -0.90
C GLY A 81 1.78 7.52 -2.34
N ASN A 82 2.37 8.57 -2.90
CA ASN A 82 2.05 9.06 -4.24
C ASN A 82 2.39 8.03 -5.32
N HIS A 83 3.43 7.23 -5.12
CA HIS A 83 3.77 6.17 -6.06
C HIS A 83 2.71 5.06 -6.09
N ASP A 84 2.00 4.78 -5.00
CA ASP A 84 0.94 3.78 -4.97
C ASP A 84 -0.27 4.14 -5.84
N TYR A 85 -0.50 5.45 -6.01
CA TYR A 85 -1.49 5.96 -6.95
C TYR A 85 -1.04 5.86 -8.40
N GLY A 86 0.22 5.53 -8.70
CA GLY A 86 0.78 5.59 -10.05
C GLY A 86 1.81 6.69 -10.24
N GLY A 87 2.32 7.26 -9.15
CA GLY A 87 3.33 8.31 -9.17
C GLY A 87 2.79 9.53 -9.92
N PHE A 88 3.55 10.00 -10.90
CA PHE A 88 3.17 11.20 -11.67
C PHE A 88 1.80 11.08 -12.37
N MET A 89 1.28 9.90 -12.70
CA MET A 89 -0.01 9.83 -13.40
C MET A 89 -1.22 9.61 -12.49
N PHE A 90 -1.02 9.18 -11.25
CA PHE A 90 -2.14 8.89 -10.34
C PHE A 90 -3.21 7.91 -10.90
N THR A 91 -2.83 7.02 -11.84
CA THR A 91 -3.75 6.10 -12.55
C THR A 91 -3.65 4.61 -12.15
N ASN A 92 -2.75 4.22 -11.25
CA ASN A 92 -2.49 2.82 -10.95
C ASN A 92 -3.20 2.34 -9.68
N GLY A 93 -3.25 1.02 -9.49
CA GLY A 93 -4.14 0.29 -8.58
C GLY A 93 -3.93 0.52 -7.09
N TRP A 94 -4.09 1.74 -6.59
CA TRP A 94 -4.12 2.09 -5.17
C TRP A 94 -5.21 1.32 -4.41
N ASP A 95 -6.34 1.09 -5.07
CA ASP A 95 -7.47 0.30 -4.60
C ASP A 95 -7.08 -1.16 -4.36
N GLN A 96 -6.15 -1.71 -5.16
CA GLN A 96 -5.62 -3.05 -5.00
C GLN A 96 -4.71 -3.16 -3.77
N VAL A 97 -4.00 -2.09 -3.40
CA VAL A 97 -3.22 -2.03 -2.15
C VAL A 97 -4.13 -2.15 -0.93
N ILE A 98 -5.29 -1.49 -0.97
CA ILE A 98 -6.31 -1.61 0.07
C ILE A 98 -6.94 -3.01 0.04
N ALA A 99 -7.34 -3.47 -1.15
CA ALA A 99 -7.98 -4.77 -1.35
C ALA A 99 -7.13 -5.95 -0.87
N TYR A 100 -5.79 -5.85 -0.96
CA TYR A 100 -4.90 -6.92 -0.52
C TYR A 100 -5.05 -7.28 0.96
N THR A 101 -5.52 -6.35 1.80
CA THR A 101 -5.88 -6.59 3.20
C THR A 101 -6.84 -7.79 3.37
N TRP A 102 -7.75 -7.99 2.41
CA TRP A 102 -8.72 -9.09 2.42
C TRP A 102 -8.46 -10.15 1.35
N SER A 103 -7.26 -10.14 0.77
CA SER A 103 -6.89 -11.06 -0.31
C SER A 103 -6.96 -12.50 0.14
N LYS A 104 -7.50 -13.35 -0.75
CA LYS A 104 -7.52 -14.81 -0.61
C LYS A 104 -6.53 -15.50 -1.55
N LEU A 105 -5.58 -14.74 -2.12
CA LEU A 105 -4.53 -15.32 -2.95
C LEU A 105 -3.74 -16.35 -2.14
N LYS A 106 -3.41 -17.49 -2.75
CA LYS A 106 -2.80 -18.65 -2.06
C LYS A 106 -1.51 -18.32 -1.31
N PHE A 107 -0.74 -17.36 -1.81
CA PHE A 107 0.53 -16.94 -1.20
C PHE A 107 0.39 -15.78 -0.21
N SER A 108 -0.80 -15.17 -0.12
CA SER A 108 -1.07 -14.13 0.89
C SER A 108 -1.00 -14.75 2.27
N THR A 109 -0.22 -14.13 3.15
CA THR A 109 -0.09 -14.53 4.55
C THR A 109 -1.13 -13.87 5.45
N GLY A 110 -1.89 -12.91 4.93
CA GLY A 110 -2.86 -12.12 5.69
C GLY A 110 -2.23 -11.06 6.61
N ARG A 111 -0.92 -10.84 6.50
CA ARG A 111 -0.19 -9.90 7.37
C ARG A 111 -0.18 -8.46 6.86
N TRP A 112 -0.73 -8.18 5.70
CA TRP A 112 -0.94 -6.82 5.21
C TRP A 112 -2.23 -6.22 5.79
N LEU A 113 -2.15 -5.05 6.41
CA LEU A 113 -3.30 -4.31 6.92
C LEU A 113 -3.26 -2.86 6.44
N GLN A 114 -4.12 -2.56 5.48
CA GLN A 114 -4.42 -1.21 5.02
C GLN A 114 -5.88 -1.19 4.54
N PRO A 115 -6.86 -1.10 5.46
CA PRO A 115 -8.27 -1.32 5.14
C PRO A 115 -8.95 -0.09 4.51
N ALA A 116 -8.29 1.05 4.44
CA ALA A 116 -8.86 2.28 3.90
C ALA A 116 -7.74 3.27 3.54
N LEU A 117 -8.11 4.37 2.88
CA LEU A 117 -7.23 5.51 2.62
C LEU A 117 -6.66 6.09 3.92
N TYR A 118 -7.50 6.18 4.95
CA TYR A 118 -7.12 6.60 6.28
C TYR A 118 -7.86 5.74 7.32
N TYR A 119 -7.22 5.42 8.43
CA TYR A 119 -7.80 4.61 9.49
C TYR A 119 -7.09 4.82 10.82
N LYS A 120 -7.72 4.37 11.91
CA LYS A 120 -7.12 4.32 13.24
C LYS A 120 -6.84 2.86 13.62
N CYS A 121 -5.66 2.59 14.17
CA CYS A 121 -5.31 1.32 14.78
C CYS A 121 -4.98 1.53 16.27
N PRO A 122 -5.93 1.26 17.19
CA PRO A 122 -5.62 1.25 18.61
C PRO A 122 -4.81 -0.01 18.95
N VAL A 123 -3.69 0.18 19.66
CA VAL A 123 -2.85 -0.91 20.17
C VAL A 123 -2.80 -0.81 21.69
N LYS A 124 -3.03 -1.95 22.37
CA LYS A 124 -3.00 -2.03 23.82
C LYS A 124 -1.87 -2.95 24.27
N PHE A 125 -0.98 -2.41 25.08
CA PHE A 125 0.04 -3.15 25.81
C PHE A 125 -0.44 -3.39 27.25
N ASN A 126 0.37 -4.09 28.04
CA ASN A 126 0.00 -4.45 29.41
C ASN A 126 -0.21 -3.23 30.32
N ASP A 127 0.55 -2.16 30.09
CA ASP A 127 0.70 -1.00 30.96
C ASP A 127 0.32 0.33 30.29
N PHE A 128 0.26 0.37 28.95
CA PHE A 128 -0.18 1.55 28.21
C PHE A 128 -0.96 1.17 26.94
N ALA A 129 -1.55 2.19 26.30
CA ALA A 129 -2.18 2.06 25.00
C ALA A 129 -1.67 3.17 24.07
N MET A 130 -1.68 2.89 22.78
CA MET A 130 -1.32 3.81 21.71
C MET A 130 -2.43 3.85 20.67
N ASP A 131 -2.72 5.02 20.13
CA ASP A 131 -3.55 5.18 18.95
C ASP A 131 -2.64 5.55 17.77
N PHE A 132 -2.62 4.71 16.74
CA PHE A 132 -1.99 5.03 15.47
C PHE A 132 -3.04 5.61 14.51
N PHE A 133 -2.74 6.78 13.95
CA PHE A 133 -3.56 7.43 12.93
C PHE A 133 -2.82 7.37 11.60
N PHE A 134 -3.39 6.62 10.66
CA PHE A 134 -2.87 6.43 9.31
C PHE A 134 -3.62 7.38 8.40
N VAL A 135 -2.88 8.30 7.75
CA VAL A 135 -3.43 9.43 7.02
C VAL A 135 -2.90 9.42 5.60
N ASP A 136 -3.79 9.66 4.64
CA ASP A 136 -3.45 9.88 3.25
C ASP A 136 -3.14 11.36 3.01
N SER A 137 -1.91 11.66 2.60
CA SER A 137 -1.43 13.01 2.31
C SER A 137 -1.51 13.39 0.82
N ASN A 138 -1.96 12.49 -0.06
CA ASN A 138 -1.89 12.69 -1.51
C ASN A 138 -2.85 13.74 -2.04
N LEU A 139 -3.78 14.23 -1.22
CA LEU A 139 -4.59 15.41 -1.53
C LEU A 139 -3.72 16.63 -1.93
N PHE A 140 -2.49 16.71 -1.42
CA PHE A 140 -1.58 17.82 -1.71
C PHE A 140 -0.70 17.61 -2.96
N ASP A 141 -0.60 16.37 -3.46
CA ASP A 141 0.13 16.05 -4.68
C ASP A 141 -0.79 15.92 -5.90
N ALA A 142 -1.99 15.36 -5.72
CA ALA A 142 -2.93 15.18 -6.81
C ALA A 142 -3.57 16.50 -7.25
N ASN A 143 -3.75 16.67 -8.55
CA ASN A 143 -4.53 17.79 -9.10
C ASN A 143 -6.03 17.59 -8.87
N ASP A 144 -6.76 18.68 -9.06
CA ASP A 144 -8.23 18.68 -9.06
C ASP A 144 -8.80 17.64 -10.05
N TYR A 145 -9.95 17.09 -9.73
CA TYR A 145 -10.58 16.05 -10.54
C TYR A 145 -10.97 16.51 -11.95
N HIS A 146 -11.15 17.82 -12.17
CA HIS A 146 -11.41 18.41 -13.49
C HIS A 146 -10.14 18.74 -14.26
N ASP A 147 -8.97 18.58 -13.66
CA ASP A 147 -7.71 18.90 -14.30
C ASP A 147 -7.44 17.97 -15.51
N VAL A 148 -7.13 18.57 -16.65
CA VAL A 148 -6.95 17.87 -17.93
C VAL A 148 -5.54 17.32 -18.15
N SER A 149 -4.60 17.57 -17.24
CA SER A 149 -3.22 17.06 -17.32
C SER A 149 -3.13 15.55 -17.14
N GLY A 150 -4.16 14.92 -16.55
CA GLY A 150 -4.14 13.51 -16.17
C GLY A 150 -3.36 13.23 -14.88
N HIS A 151 -3.04 14.26 -14.09
CA HIS A 151 -2.38 14.16 -12.78
C HIS A 151 -3.39 14.11 -11.60
N ASN A 152 -4.58 13.54 -11.81
CA ASN A 152 -5.58 13.40 -10.76
C ASN A 152 -5.89 11.92 -10.49
N ILE A 153 -6.41 11.64 -9.30
CA ILE A 153 -6.67 10.27 -8.85
C ILE A 153 -7.61 9.59 -9.83
N CYS A 154 -7.09 8.55 -10.49
CA CYS A 154 -7.76 7.73 -11.49
C CYS A 154 -8.10 8.36 -12.83
N SER A 155 -7.63 9.57 -13.14
CA SER A 155 -8.09 10.32 -14.31
C SER A 155 -9.62 10.57 -14.28
N GLY A 156 -10.15 11.46 -15.13
CA GLY A 156 -11.60 11.72 -15.21
C GLY A 156 -12.49 10.52 -15.61
N ARG A 157 -11.92 9.33 -15.87
CA ARG A 157 -12.66 8.12 -16.27
C ARG A 157 -13.44 7.46 -15.13
N GLY A 158 -13.01 7.65 -13.87
CA GLY A 158 -13.71 7.13 -12.69
C GLY A 158 -14.81 8.05 -12.15
N ASN A 159 -14.84 9.30 -12.63
CA ASN A 159 -15.69 10.38 -12.13
C ASN A 159 -16.68 10.82 -13.22
N SER A 160 -17.52 9.91 -13.73
CA SER A 160 -18.73 10.39 -14.41
C SER A 160 -19.44 11.33 -13.44
N GLU A 161 -19.87 12.51 -13.91
CA GLU A 161 -20.69 13.42 -13.10
C GLU A 161 -21.68 12.59 -12.31
N SER A 162 -21.59 12.61 -10.97
CA SER A 162 -22.70 12.17 -10.16
C SER A 162 -23.84 13.06 -10.61
N VAL A 163 -24.79 12.51 -11.36
CA VAL A 163 -26.03 13.19 -11.65
C VAL A 163 -26.59 13.56 -10.29
N ASP A 164 -26.57 14.85 -9.98
CA ASP A 164 -27.17 15.40 -8.79
C ASP A 164 -28.65 15.02 -8.86
N VAL A 165 -29.07 14.01 -8.09
CA VAL A 165 -30.48 13.57 -8.03
C VAL A 165 -31.29 14.53 -7.14
N SER A 166 -30.97 15.82 -7.20
CA SER A 166 -31.57 16.89 -6.41
C SER A 166 -32.53 17.77 -7.22
N ASN A 167 -33.08 17.24 -8.32
CA ASN A 167 -34.27 17.77 -8.97
C ASN A 167 -35.31 16.65 -9.19
N ASP A 168 -36.08 16.34 -8.15
CA ASP A 168 -37.55 16.23 -8.15
C ASP A 168 -38.08 15.80 -6.76
#